data_AF-A0A439CTS6-F1
#
_entry.id   AF-A0A439CTS6-F1
#
_cell.length_a   1.000
_cell.length_b   1.000
_cell.length_c   1.000
_cell.angle_alpha   90.00
_cell.angle_beta   90.00
_cell.angle_gamma   90.00
#
_symmetry.space_group_name_H-M   'P 1'
#
loop_
_entity.id
_entity.type
_entity.pdbx_description
1 polymer ?
#
loop_
_entity_poly.entity_id
_entity_poly.type
_entity_poly.pdbx_seq_one_letter_code
_entity_poly.pdbx_strand_id
1 'polypeptide(L)'
;MAAPSPVQSDKSSNAGLDGLEDPEKGRNDSDFVEDRSAPSRGLKGIALKYLLAGRVELRGVLPVPLEERTSTQYSSYFSIWACMNTNILAITFGMLGPTYGLSLRDCALVILFFCLLTAVVPAYLGTLGPKTGLRQMIQARFSFGRYIVSVPVVLNLATLTGFCVITCVIGGQCLSAISEDALTPVAGIVIIGVLSLLISFCGYAVLHHYERFAWIPALIAIVIATGSGGSHLSQQVPTPPATARGVFSLGMAIASYMIPFSGLASDFTTYLNPKFPSWRLFLYGVAGLTLPTVPLMVLGAAIGGAIANVAAWEQGYEKNSVGGVLAAMLQPVGGFGKFVVVLLSLSLLGNNAATMYSITLNFQVLAPQLLSVPRYVFSLVITAILIPVSIKAAADFFLSLQNFISLIAYWSAAFVAVLITEHVVFRRRRFDTYDHAAWNSASRLPWGRRRLGRLCAQLCFGRPERGPGVVHGADREDNG
;
A
#
# COMPACT_ATOMS: atom_id res chain seq x y z
N MET A 1 57.35 -49.71 -2.89
CA MET A 1 57.38 -51.18 -2.97
C MET A 1 57.36 -51.69 -1.54
N ALA A 2 56.33 -52.48 -1.21
CA ALA A 2 56.17 -53.33 -0.02
C ALA A 2 56.17 -52.71 1.40
N ALA A 3 55.01 -52.83 2.05
CA ALA A 3 54.88 -53.02 3.49
C ALA A 3 55.54 -54.35 3.92
N PRO A 4 55.60 -54.66 5.23
CA PRO A 4 54.59 -55.62 5.70
C PRO A 4 54.07 -55.40 7.14
N SER A 5 52.85 -55.90 7.32
CA SER A 5 52.07 -56.21 8.52
C SER A 5 52.50 -57.59 9.13
N PRO A 6 51.65 -58.34 9.87
CA PRO A 6 51.06 -58.17 11.22
C PRO A 6 51.32 -59.40 12.13
N VAL A 7 50.90 -59.41 13.42
CA VAL A 7 50.65 -60.67 14.17
C VAL A 7 49.44 -60.53 15.12
N GLN A 8 48.62 -61.59 15.11
CA GLN A 8 47.32 -61.83 15.78
C GLN A 8 47.44 -62.49 17.18
N SER A 9 46.26 -62.60 17.82
CA SER A 9 45.72 -63.76 18.59
C SER A 9 45.79 -63.69 20.13
N ASP A 10 44.90 -64.28 20.94
CA ASP A 10 43.48 -64.68 20.91
C ASP A 10 43.18 -65.32 22.31
N LYS A 11 41.94 -65.20 22.85
CA LYS A 11 41.31 -66.05 23.91
C LYS A 11 41.88 -66.04 25.36
N SER A 12 41.17 -66.26 26.47
CA SER A 12 39.75 -66.53 26.85
C SER A 12 39.67 -66.68 28.40
N SER A 13 38.50 -66.41 29.02
CA SER A 13 37.83 -67.24 30.05
C SER A 13 37.20 -66.51 31.26
N ASN A 14 35.88 -66.72 31.40
CA ASN A 14 34.89 -66.59 32.48
C ASN A 14 35.33 -66.47 33.96
N ALA A 15 34.60 -65.68 34.75
CA ALA A 15 33.51 -66.14 35.66
C ALA A 15 32.89 -64.93 36.40
N GLY A 16 31.56 -64.94 36.61
CA GLY A 16 30.77 -63.78 37.04
C GLY A 16 30.62 -63.59 38.54
N LEU A 17 29.85 -62.56 38.92
CA LEU A 17 28.89 -62.50 40.04
C LEU A 17 28.11 -61.17 39.97
N ASP A 18 26.81 -61.31 39.71
CA ASP A 18 25.62 -60.56 40.13
C ASP A 18 25.66 -59.07 40.50
N GLY A 19 24.71 -58.35 39.88
CA GLY A 19 23.83 -57.45 40.62
C GLY A 19 24.19 -55.97 40.59
N LEU A 20 23.75 -55.27 39.54
CA LEU A 20 23.14 -53.92 39.54
C LEU A 20 22.93 -53.53 38.07
N GLU A 21 21.68 -53.61 37.61
CA GLU A 21 21.26 -53.16 36.28
C GLU A 21 21.28 -51.62 36.19
N ASP A 22 21.97 -51.08 35.18
CA ASP A 22 21.50 -49.91 34.42
C ASP A 22 22.22 -49.89 33.04
N PRO A 23 21.60 -50.36 31.94
CA PRO A 23 22.27 -50.46 30.64
C PRO A 23 21.94 -49.29 29.73
N GLU A 24 22.93 -48.44 29.46
CA GLU A 24 23.00 -47.73 28.17
C GLU A 24 23.20 -48.76 27.05
N LYS A 25 22.14 -49.07 26.29
CA LYS A 25 22.31 -49.47 24.89
C LYS A 25 21.05 -49.28 24.07
N GLY A 26 21.16 -48.43 23.05
CA GLY A 26 20.31 -48.48 21.86
C GLY A 26 19.37 -47.28 21.69
N ARG A 27 19.82 -46.24 20.99
CA ARG A 27 18.90 -45.39 20.22
C ARG A 27 19.61 -44.75 19.03
N ASN A 28 19.68 -45.51 17.94
CA ASN A 28 19.73 -44.95 16.60
C ASN A 28 18.33 -45.02 16.00
N ASP A 29 17.93 -43.91 15.38
CA ASP A 29 17.04 -43.78 14.21
C ASP A 29 15.97 -44.86 14.00
N SER A 30 14.77 -44.57 14.49
CA SER A 30 13.47 -44.82 13.86
C SER A 30 12.42 -44.96 14.98
N ASP A 31 11.63 -43.90 15.22
CA ASP A 31 10.26 -43.99 15.72
C ASP A 31 9.74 -42.59 16.07
N PHE A 32 9.27 -41.87 15.05
CA PHE A 32 8.06 -41.07 15.17
C PHE A 32 7.14 -41.52 14.05
N VAL A 33 6.47 -42.64 14.33
CA VAL A 33 5.33 -43.14 13.57
C VAL A 33 4.19 -42.13 13.69
N GLU A 34 4.11 -41.28 12.67
CA GLU A 34 2.91 -40.94 11.90
C GLU A 34 1.54 -41.22 12.58
N ASP A 35 1.08 -40.31 13.44
CA ASP A 35 -0.37 -40.16 13.70
C ASP A 35 -0.97 -39.21 12.64
N ARG A 36 -1.17 -39.74 11.43
CA ARG A 36 -2.04 -39.13 10.41
C ARG A 36 -3.48 -39.49 10.71
N SER A 37 -4.09 -38.80 11.67
CA SER A 37 -5.55 -38.67 11.67
C SER A 37 -5.95 -37.88 10.42
N ALA A 38 -6.43 -38.61 9.41
CA ALA A 38 -6.86 -38.07 8.13
C ALA A 38 -7.96 -37.01 8.34
N PRO A 39 -7.83 -35.79 7.79
CA PRO A 39 -8.91 -34.82 7.87
C PRO A 39 -10.11 -35.35 7.08
N SER A 40 -11.26 -35.36 7.73
CA SER A 40 -12.53 -35.85 7.21
C SER A 40 -12.78 -35.39 5.76
N ARG A 41 -13.10 -36.35 4.88
CA ARG A 41 -13.46 -36.15 3.47
C ARG A 41 -14.81 -35.44 3.34
N GLY A 42 -14.86 -34.17 3.71
CA GLY A 42 -15.98 -33.27 3.46
C GLY A 42 -15.50 -31.99 2.77
N LEU A 43 -16.43 -31.17 2.25
CA LEU A 43 -16.15 -29.87 1.63
C LEU A 43 -15.17 -29.00 2.45
N LYS A 44 -15.16 -29.14 3.78
CA LYS A 44 -14.22 -28.48 4.70
C LYS A 44 -12.76 -28.89 4.48
N GLY A 45 -12.49 -30.16 4.18
CA GLY A 45 -11.14 -30.65 3.91
C GLY A 45 -10.58 -30.14 2.59
N ILE A 46 -11.44 -29.96 1.58
CA ILE A 46 -11.08 -29.37 0.27
C ILE A 46 -10.86 -27.86 0.42
N ALA A 47 -11.75 -27.15 1.12
CA ALA A 47 -11.58 -25.73 1.44
C ALA A 47 -10.31 -25.48 2.27
N LEU A 48 -10.02 -26.33 3.26
CA LEU A 48 -8.79 -26.29 4.04
C LEU A 48 -7.56 -26.60 3.18
N LYS A 49 -7.67 -27.53 2.21
CA LYS A 49 -6.60 -27.82 1.24
C LYS A 49 -6.35 -26.64 0.30
N TYR A 50 -7.38 -25.91 -0.13
CA TYR A 50 -7.22 -24.67 -0.92
C TYR A 50 -6.68 -23.50 -0.09
N LEU A 51 -7.11 -23.37 1.17
CA LEU A 51 -6.56 -22.42 2.15
C LEU A 51 -5.06 -22.71 2.43
N LEU A 52 -4.69 -23.98 2.58
CA LEU A 52 -3.29 -24.40 2.80
C LEU A 52 -2.46 -24.40 1.49
N ALA A 53 -3.09 -24.67 0.33
CA ALA A 53 -2.44 -24.62 -0.98
C ALA A 53 -2.11 -23.18 -1.39
N GLY A 54 -2.86 -22.19 -0.91
CA GLY A 54 -2.54 -20.77 -0.99
C GLY A 54 -1.65 -20.30 0.16
N ARG A 55 -0.55 -21.00 0.47
CA ARG A 55 0.47 -20.71 1.52
C ARG A 55 0.16 -19.44 2.33
N VAL A 56 -0.73 -19.55 3.32
CA VAL A 56 -1.13 -18.43 4.18
C VAL A 56 0.12 -17.85 4.81
N GLU A 57 0.35 -16.56 4.62
CA GLU A 57 1.52 -15.90 5.19
C GLU A 57 1.31 -15.73 6.71
N LEU A 58 1.91 -16.65 7.47
CA LEU A 58 1.83 -16.71 8.94
C LEU A 58 2.76 -15.72 9.66
N ARG A 59 3.77 -15.19 8.97
CA ARG A 59 4.80 -14.34 9.57
C ARG A 59 4.27 -12.97 10.03
N GLY A 60 3.33 -12.40 9.28
CA GLY A 60 2.78 -11.08 9.55
C GLY A 60 3.86 -10.00 9.57
N VAL A 61 3.98 -9.29 10.70
CA VAL A 61 4.89 -8.15 10.88
C VAL A 61 6.28 -8.50 11.40
N LEU A 62 6.58 -9.77 11.67
CA LEU A 62 7.90 -10.17 12.16
C LEU A 62 8.99 -9.84 11.12
N PRO A 63 10.19 -9.40 11.56
CA PRO A 63 11.31 -9.15 10.67
C PRO A 63 11.62 -10.37 9.79
N VAL A 64 11.86 -10.14 8.50
CA VAL A 64 12.24 -11.20 7.54
C VAL A 64 13.76 -11.43 7.63
N PRO A 65 14.24 -12.64 7.98
CA PRO A 65 15.67 -12.97 8.00
C PRO A 65 16.31 -12.85 6.61
N LEU A 66 17.63 -12.62 6.55
CA LEU A 66 18.34 -12.41 5.27
C LEU A 66 18.26 -13.64 4.34
N GLU A 67 18.23 -14.84 4.92
CA GLU A 67 18.19 -16.13 4.23
C GLU A 67 16.88 -16.32 3.46
N GLU A 68 15.80 -15.67 3.91
CA GLU A 68 14.48 -15.76 3.30
C GLU A 68 14.18 -14.63 2.31
N ARG A 69 15.10 -13.67 2.16
CA ARG A 69 15.04 -12.59 1.18
C ARG A 69 15.60 -13.07 -0.17
N THR A 70 14.93 -14.05 -0.75
CA THR A 70 15.43 -14.79 -1.93
C THR A 70 14.88 -14.26 -3.24
N SER A 71 13.84 -13.42 -3.23
CA SER A 71 13.20 -12.97 -4.47
C SER A 71 14.13 -12.09 -5.30
N THR A 72 14.42 -12.55 -6.51
CA THR A 72 15.22 -11.84 -7.52
C THR A 72 14.37 -11.19 -8.61
N GLN A 73 13.03 -11.31 -8.52
CA GLN A 73 12.11 -10.70 -9.48
C GLN A 73 11.84 -9.24 -9.14
N TYR A 74 12.86 -8.39 -9.30
CA TYR A 74 12.78 -6.98 -8.91
C TYR A 74 11.76 -6.17 -9.73
N SER A 75 11.44 -6.61 -10.97
CA SER A 75 10.36 -6.02 -11.78
C SER A 75 8.99 -6.19 -11.15
N SER A 76 8.83 -7.12 -10.19
CA SER A 76 7.59 -7.29 -9.44
C SER A 76 7.21 -6.01 -8.69
N TYR A 77 8.19 -5.21 -8.26
CA TYR A 77 7.89 -3.94 -7.58
C TYR A 77 7.23 -2.93 -8.52
N PHE A 78 7.68 -2.88 -9.77
CA PHE A 78 7.01 -2.10 -10.82
C PHE A 78 5.60 -2.63 -11.08
N SER A 79 5.46 -3.95 -11.27
CA SER A 79 4.17 -4.57 -11.59
C SER A 79 3.11 -4.39 -10.51
N ILE A 80 3.49 -4.43 -9.23
CA ILE A 80 2.56 -4.20 -8.11
C ILE A 80 2.04 -2.77 -8.15
N TRP A 81 2.92 -1.78 -8.23
CA TRP A 81 2.47 -0.38 -8.30
C TRP A 81 1.69 -0.10 -9.57
N ALA A 82 2.11 -0.65 -10.70
CA ALA A 82 1.40 -0.55 -11.96
C ALA A 82 -0.01 -1.12 -11.83
N CYS A 83 -0.16 -2.28 -11.17
CA CYS A 83 -1.47 -2.89 -10.95
C CYS A 83 -2.35 -2.09 -9.97
N MET A 84 -1.79 -1.62 -8.87
CA MET A 84 -2.52 -0.80 -7.90
C MET A 84 -2.98 0.53 -8.47
N ASN A 85 -2.32 1.05 -9.52
CA ASN A 85 -2.63 2.35 -10.10
C ASN A 85 -3.31 2.30 -11.48
N THR A 86 -3.29 1.15 -12.17
CA THR A 86 -4.03 0.98 -13.44
C THR A 86 -5.48 0.64 -13.17
N ASN A 87 -6.23 1.61 -12.66
CA ASN A 87 -7.67 1.51 -12.42
C ASN A 87 -8.32 2.89 -12.46
N ILE A 88 -9.65 2.92 -12.31
CA ILE A 88 -10.45 4.13 -12.45
C ILE A 88 -10.35 5.12 -11.27
N LEU A 89 -9.67 4.78 -10.18
CA LEU A 89 -9.47 5.70 -9.04
C LEU A 89 -8.67 6.94 -9.43
N ALA A 90 -7.59 6.76 -10.21
CA ALA A 90 -6.76 7.87 -10.68
C ALA A 90 -7.54 8.84 -11.58
N ILE A 91 -8.46 8.30 -12.40
CA ILE A 91 -9.36 9.10 -13.25
C ILE A 91 -10.22 10.01 -12.37
N THR A 92 -10.82 9.49 -11.30
CA THR A 92 -11.63 10.29 -10.35
C THR A 92 -10.86 11.45 -9.72
N PHE A 93 -9.60 11.23 -9.32
CA PHE A 93 -8.76 12.31 -8.80
C PHE A 93 -8.44 13.36 -9.86
N GLY A 94 -8.25 12.94 -11.12
CA GLY A 94 -8.06 13.83 -12.25
C GLY A 94 -9.26 14.75 -12.52
N MET A 95 -10.48 14.23 -12.34
CA MET A 95 -11.74 14.99 -12.53
C MET A 95 -11.88 16.18 -11.56
N LEU A 96 -11.09 16.23 -10.48
CA LEU A 96 -11.05 17.38 -9.57
C LEU A 96 -10.38 18.62 -10.19
N GLY A 97 -9.48 18.45 -11.18
CA GLY A 97 -8.73 19.57 -11.76
C GLY A 97 -9.60 20.72 -12.27
N PRO A 98 -10.60 20.45 -13.13
CA PRO A 98 -11.55 21.45 -13.60
C PRO A 98 -12.34 22.14 -12.49
N THR A 99 -12.64 21.43 -11.37
CA THR A 99 -13.35 22.03 -10.22
C THR A 99 -12.52 23.09 -9.50
N TYR A 100 -11.20 23.09 -9.67
CA TYR A 100 -10.29 24.13 -9.20
C TYR A 100 -10.09 25.28 -10.21
N GLY A 101 -10.86 25.30 -11.30
CA GLY A 101 -10.82 26.35 -12.32
C GLY A 101 -9.58 26.28 -13.22
N LEU A 102 -8.98 25.10 -13.38
CA LEU A 102 -7.81 24.89 -14.21
C LEU A 102 -8.20 24.38 -15.61
N SER A 103 -7.50 24.88 -16.63
CA SER A 103 -7.63 24.33 -17.99
C SER A 103 -7.06 22.92 -18.07
N LEU A 104 -7.43 22.14 -19.11
CA LEU A 104 -6.87 20.80 -19.32
C LEU A 104 -5.33 20.82 -19.43
N ARG A 105 -4.77 21.84 -20.09
CA ARG A 105 -3.32 22.01 -20.20
C ARG A 105 -2.68 22.21 -18.82
N ASP A 106 -3.25 23.09 -18.01
CA ASP A 106 -2.72 23.39 -16.68
C ASP A 106 -2.86 22.17 -15.76
N CYS A 107 -4.01 21.48 -15.80
CA CYS A 107 -4.21 20.21 -15.12
C CYS A 107 -3.12 19.20 -15.50
N ALA A 108 -2.85 19.02 -16.79
CA ALA A 108 -1.87 18.04 -17.26
C ALA A 108 -0.44 18.34 -16.78
N LEU A 109 -0.05 19.62 -16.79
CA LEU A 109 1.26 20.03 -16.27
C LEU A 109 1.35 19.82 -14.76
N VAL A 110 0.32 20.24 -14.00
CA VAL A 110 0.28 20.05 -12.55
C VAL A 110 0.32 18.56 -12.20
N ILE A 111 -0.49 17.74 -12.87
CA ILE A 111 -0.50 16.27 -12.71
C ILE A 111 0.89 15.69 -12.97
N LEU A 112 1.53 16.04 -14.09
CA LEU A 112 2.84 15.52 -14.43
C LEU A 112 3.89 15.85 -13.36
N PHE A 113 4.04 17.14 -13.01
CA PHE A 113 5.10 17.57 -12.10
C PHE A 113 4.85 17.14 -10.64
N PHE A 114 3.61 17.25 -10.15
CA PHE A 114 3.31 16.82 -8.78
C PHE A 114 3.33 15.30 -8.64
N CYS A 115 2.88 14.52 -9.62
CA CYS A 115 3.04 13.06 -9.58
C CYS A 115 4.51 12.65 -9.55
N LEU A 116 5.34 13.24 -10.41
CA LEU A 116 6.78 12.96 -10.43
C LEU A 116 7.44 13.33 -9.10
N LEU A 117 7.12 14.50 -8.54
CA LEU A 117 7.66 14.96 -7.27
C LEU A 117 7.25 14.06 -6.10
N THR A 118 5.96 13.73 -6.01
CA THR A 118 5.39 13.03 -4.86
C THR A 118 5.66 11.53 -4.90
N ALA A 119 5.82 10.92 -6.08
CA ALA A 119 6.17 9.50 -6.24
C ALA A 119 7.59 9.15 -5.78
N VAL A 120 8.50 10.13 -5.72
CA VAL A 120 9.87 9.95 -5.19
C VAL A 120 9.83 9.41 -3.76
N VAL A 121 8.91 9.91 -2.95
CA VAL A 121 8.82 9.58 -1.52
C VAL A 121 8.50 8.10 -1.28
N PRO A 122 7.37 7.54 -1.74
CA PRO A 122 7.04 6.13 -1.54
C PRO A 122 8.07 5.22 -2.22
N ALA A 123 8.56 5.59 -3.40
CA ALA A 123 9.60 4.82 -4.09
C ALA A 123 10.91 4.75 -3.29
N TYR A 124 11.32 5.86 -2.65
CA TYR A 124 12.51 5.88 -1.79
C TYR A 124 12.32 5.00 -0.55
N LEU A 125 11.19 5.14 0.13
CA LEU A 125 10.89 4.35 1.33
C LEU A 125 10.77 2.85 1.01
N GLY A 126 10.26 2.49 -0.17
CA GLY A 126 10.24 1.10 -0.64
C GLY A 126 11.63 0.46 -0.77
N THR A 127 12.70 1.25 -0.96
CA THR A 127 14.08 0.73 -0.99
C THR A 127 14.61 0.30 0.37
N LEU A 128 13.95 0.70 1.46
CA LEU A 128 14.30 0.30 2.83
C LEU A 128 13.88 -1.13 3.12
N GLY A 129 12.79 -1.61 2.50
CA GLY A 129 12.24 -2.94 2.73
C GLY A 129 13.24 -4.09 2.49
N PRO A 130 13.94 -4.19 1.35
CA PRO A 130 14.90 -5.28 1.11
C PRO A 130 16.10 -5.24 2.06
N LYS A 131 16.56 -4.02 2.40
CA LYS A 131 17.75 -3.81 3.23
C LYS A 131 17.47 -4.13 4.70
N THR A 132 16.34 -3.64 5.22
CA THR A 132 15.96 -3.84 6.63
C THR A 132 15.16 -5.14 6.85
N GLY A 133 14.43 -5.63 5.85
CA GLY A 133 13.47 -6.74 6.00
C GLY A 133 12.34 -6.45 6.98
N LEU A 134 12.07 -5.16 7.24
CA LEU A 134 11.01 -4.69 8.11
C LEU A 134 9.87 -4.10 7.27
N ARG A 135 8.64 -4.39 7.66
CA ARG A 135 7.42 -3.73 7.13
C ARG A 135 7.45 -2.23 7.42
N GLN A 136 6.75 -1.45 6.62
CA GLN A 136 6.84 0.01 6.63
C GLN A 136 6.50 0.61 8.00
N MET A 137 5.43 0.13 8.64
CA MET A 137 5.01 0.64 9.95
C MET A 137 5.85 0.08 11.11
N ILE A 138 6.56 -1.02 10.91
CA ILE A 138 7.58 -1.48 11.86
C ILE A 138 8.81 -0.59 11.78
N GLN A 139 9.23 -0.17 10.58
CA GLN A 139 10.31 0.81 10.43
C GLN A 139 9.96 2.13 11.14
N ALA A 140 8.69 2.54 11.12
CA ALA A 140 8.24 3.74 11.83
C ALA A 140 8.47 3.68 13.36
N ARG A 141 8.54 2.48 13.98
CA ARG A 141 8.86 2.31 15.40
C ARG A 141 10.24 2.86 15.77
N PHE A 142 11.19 2.84 14.83
CA PHE A 142 12.53 3.38 15.05
C PHE A 142 12.57 4.91 15.06
N SER A 143 11.52 5.57 14.57
CA SER A 143 11.39 7.02 14.57
C SER A 143 10.54 7.51 15.74
N PHE A 144 9.36 6.91 15.94
CA PHE A 144 8.36 7.34 16.92
C PHE A 144 8.46 6.60 18.27
N GLY A 145 9.14 5.45 18.34
CA GLY A 145 9.17 4.59 19.52
C GLY A 145 8.01 3.59 19.55
N ARG A 146 8.05 2.64 20.49
CA ARG A 146 7.10 1.50 20.55
C ARG A 146 5.63 1.92 20.67
N TYR A 147 5.35 2.95 21.47
CA TYR A 147 3.97 3.31 21.84
C TYR A 147 3.43 4.47 21.00
N ILE A 148 4.24 5.50 20.74
CA ILE A 148 3.77 6.69 19.99
C ILE A 148 3.51 6.34 18.52
N VAL A 149 4.19 5.32 17.98
CA VAL A 149 3.93 4.80 16.62
C VAL A 149 2.48 4.36 16.41
N SER A 150 1.72 4.04 17.46
CA SER A 150 0.31 3.68 17.33
C SER A 150 -0.52 4.81 16.73
N VAL A 151 -0.14 6.08 16.95
CA VAL A 151 -0.83 7.25 16.36
C VAL A 151 -0.73 7.24 14.82
N PRO A 152 0.47 7.23 14.20
CA PRO A 152 0.57 7.11 12.74
C PRO A 152 0.03 5.78 12.21
N VAL A 153 0.05 4.69 12.99
CA VAL A 153 -0.61 3.42 12.59
C VAL A 153 -2.11 3.58 12.45
N VAL A 154 -2.78 4.21 13.41
CA VAL A 154 -4.24 4.45 13.33
C VAL A 154 -4.57 5.39 12.17
N LEU A 155 -3.78 6.46 11.98
CA LEU A 155 -3.98 7.38 10.86
C LEU A 155 -3.76 6.70 9.50
N ASN A 156 -2.76 5.81 9.40
CA ASN A 156 -2.53 5.01 8.21
C ASN A 156 -3.69 4.04 7.97
N LEU A 157 -4.17 3.34 9.00
CA LEU A 157 -5.35 2.46 8.90
C LEU A 157 -6.58 3.22 8.39
N ALA A 158 -6.86 4.41 8.94
CA ALA A 158 -7.96 5.26 8.48
C ALA A 158 -7.78 5.67 7.01
N THR A 159 -6.55 5.99 6.61
CA THR A 159 -6.20 6.37 5.23
C THR A 159 -6.41 5.23 4.25
N LEU A 160 -5.85 4.04 4.54
CA LEU A 160 -6.01 2.85 3.70
C LEU A 160 -7.49 2.45 3.61
N THR A 161 -8.21 2.51 4.72
CA THR A 161 -9.65 2.22 4.74
C THR A 161 -10.43 3.21 3.89
N GLY A 162 -10.12 4.51 3.96
CA GLY A 162 -10.83 5.51 3.18
C GLY A 162 -10.54 5.41 1.68
N PHE A 163 -9.33 4.99 1.27
CA PHE A 163 -9.09 4.64 -0.14
C PHE A 163 -9.95 3.45 -0.58
N CYS A 164 -10.05 2.40 0.23
CA CYS A 164 -10.95 1.27 -0.05
C CYS A 164 -12.43 1.70 -0.07
N VAL A 165 -12.84 2.69 0.74
CA VAL A 165 -14.18 3.27 0.70
C VAL A 165 -14.43 3.94 -0.65
N ILE A 166 -13.52 4.81 -1.09
CA ILE A 166 -13.65 5.54 -2.36
C ILE A 166 -13.73 4.57 -3.54
N THR A 167 -12.88 3.54 -3.57
CA THR A 167 -12.93 2.52 -4.63
C THR A 167 -14.24 1.73 -4.59
N CYS A 168 -14.76 1.34 -3.42
CA CYS A 168 -16.06 0.68 -3.33
C CYS A 168 -17.21 1.56 -3.83
N VAL A 169 -17.18 2.87 -3.54
CA VAL A 169 -18.16 3.83 -4.06
C VAL A 169 -18.10 3.93 -5.58
N ILE A 170 -16.90 4.17 -6.15
CA ILE A 170 -16.74 4.29 -7.60
C ILE A 170 -17.15 2.99 -8.32
N GLY A 171 -16.73 1.84 -7.79
CA GLY A 171 -17.09 0.54 -8.34
C GLY A 171 -18.60 0.28 -8.28
N GLY A 172 -19.24 0.63 -7.17
CA GLY A 172 -20.69 0.53 -7.00
C GLY A 172 -21.47 1.46 -7.94
N GLN A 173 -21.00 2.70 -8.13
CA GLN A 173 -21.55 3.65 -9.10
C GLN A 173 -21.47 3.09 -10.53
N CYS A 174 -20.35 2.47 -10.91
CA CYS A 174 -20.20 1.85 -12.23
C CYS A 174 -21.20 0.70 -12.45
N LEU A 175 -21.38 -0.17 -11.45
CA LEU A 175 -22.33 -1.28 -11.55
C LEU A 175 -23.78 -0.80 -11.60
N SER A 176 -24.13 0.22 -10.80
CA SER A 176 -25.47 0.79 -10.81
C SER A 176 -25.78 1.45 -12.16
N ALA A 177 -24.81 2.16 -12.75
CA ALA A 177 -24.99 2.89 -14.01
C ALA A 177 -25.39 2.01 -15.21
N ILE A 178 -24.99 0.73 -15.24
CA ILE A 178 -25.31 -0.20 -16.33
C ILE A 178 -26.54 -1.06 -16.09
N SER A 179 -27.08 -1.02 -14.87
CA SER A 179 -28.11 -1.95 -14.41
C SER A 179 -29.54 -1.54 -14.77
N GLU A 180 -29.74 -0.43 -15.49
CA GLU A 180 -31.08 0.09 -15.84
C GLU A 180 -32.05 0.10 -14.64
N ASP A 181 -31.57 0.64 -13.51
CA ASP A 181 -32.29 0.74 -12.22
C ASP A 181 -32.55 -0.58 -11.48
N ALA A 182 -32.06 -1.72 -11.98
CA ALA A 182 -32.13 -3.00 -11.28
C ALA A 182 -31.18 -3.08 -10.06
N LEU A 183 -30.06 -2.35 -10.07
CA LEU A 183 -29.11 -2.28 -8.95
C LEU A 183 -28.98 -0.84 -8.45
N THR A 184 -29.29 -0.64 -7.17
CA THR A 184 -29.01 0.62 -6.48
C THR A 184 -27.49 0.80 -6.28
N PRO A 185 -26.97 2.04 -6.20
CA PRO A 185 -25.57 2.29 -5.87
C PRO A 185 -25.14 1.60 -4.57
N VAL A 186 -26.05 1.51 -3.60
CA VAL A 186 -25.86 0.78 -2.33
C VAL A 186 -25.58 -0.70 -2.56
N ALA A 187 -26.39 -1.37 -3.40
CA ALA A 187 -26.17 -2.78 -3.73
C ALA A 187 -24.82 -2.97 -4.45
N GLY A 188 -24.47 -2.08 -5.38
CA GLY A 188 -23.17 -2.08 -6.06
C GLY A 188 -21.98 -1.97 -5.09
N ILE A 189 -22.06 -1.07 -4.10
CA ILE A 189 -21.05 -0.90 -3.06
C ILE A 189 -20.89 -2.19 -2.23
N VAL A 190 -22.00 -2.81 -1.84
CA VAL A 190 -21.97 -4.08 -1.09
C VAL A 190 -21.31 -5.19 -1.91
N ILE A 191 -21.65 -5.30 -3.20
CA ILE A 191 -21.03 -6.29 -4.10
C ILE A 191 -19.51 -6.10 -4.17
N ILE A 192 -19.04 -4.88 -4.42
CA ILE A 192 -17.59 -4.60 -4.52
C ILE A 192 -16.89 -4.79 -3.17
N GLY A 193 -17.51 -4.42 -2.06
CA GLY A 193 -16.99 -4.65 -0.72
C GLY A 193 -16.83 -6.14 -0.39
N VAL A 194 -17.84 -6.95 -0.70
CA VAL A 194 -17.80 -8.41 -0.50
C VAL A 194 -16.78 -9.07 -1.42
N LEU A 195 -16.73 -8.69 -2.70
CA LEU A 195 -15.72 -9.21 -3.63
C LEU A 195 -14.29 -8.85 -3.18
N SER A 196 -14.08 -7.62 -2.68
CA SER A 196 -12.78 -7.20 -2.12
C SER A 196 -12.41 -8.05 -0.90
N LEU A 197 -13.36 -8.36 -0.03
CA LEU A 197 -13.16 -9.26 1.12
C LEU A 197 -12.78 -10.67 0.68
N LEU A 198 -13.47 -11.23 -0.32
CA LEU A 198 -13.18 -12.57 -0.83
C LEU A 198 -11.76 -12.66 -1.39
N ILE A 199 -11.32 -11.67 -2.14
CA ILE A 199 -9.95 -11.61 -2.67
C ILE A 199 -8.94 -11.43 -1.54
N SER A 200 -9.29 -10.72 -0.46
CA SER A 200 -8.40 -10.59 0.70
C SER A 200 -8.15 -11.91 1.45
N PHE A 201 -9.04 -12.90 1.32
CA PHE A 201 -8.80 -14.26 1.84
C PHE A 201 -7.85 -15.06 0.96
N CYS A 202 -7.66 -14.66 -0.30
CA CYS A 202 -6.64 -15.24 -1.15
C CYS A 202 -5.26 -14.80 -0.63
N GLY A 203 -4.42 -15.77 -0.25
CA GLY A 203 -3.10 -15.50 0.33
C GLY A 203 -2.15 -14.72 -0.59
N TYR A 204 -1.03 -14.27 -0.04
CA TYR A 204 -0.01 -13.45 -0.72
C TYR A 204 0.41 -14.00 -2.10
N ALA A 205 0.51 -15.32 -2.27
CA ALA A 205 0.87 -15.95 -3.54
C ALA A 205 -0.19 -15.75 -4.64
N VAL A 206 -1.48 -15.83 -4.28
CA VAL A 206 -2.59 -15.61 -5.22
C VAL A 206 -2.68 -14.12 -5.56
N LEU A 207 -2.49 -13.26 -4.55
CA LEU A 207 -2.45 -11.81 -4.75
C LEU A 207 -1.36 -11.41 -5.75
N HIS A 208 -0.12 -11.88 -5.57
CA HIS A 208 0.97 -11.57 -6.52
C HIS A 208 0.73 -12.11 -7.93
N HIS A 209 0.11 -13.29 -8.05
CA HIS A 209 -0.23 -13.81 -9.38
C HIS A 209 -1.33 -12.96 -10.03
N TYR A 210 -2.35 -12.58 -9.26
CA TYR A 210 -3.42 -11.70 -9.70
C TYR A 210 -2.87 -10.32 -10.11
N GLU A 211 -2.07 -9.68 -9.26
CA GLU A 211 -1.45 -8.37 -9.50
C GLU A 211 -0.56 -8.34 -10.75
N ARG A 212 0.07 -9.47 -11.09
CA ARG A 212 0.89 -9.57 -12.30
C ARG A 212 0.09 -9.37 -13.59
N PHE A 213 -1.19 -9.76 -13.62
CA PHE A 213 -2.01 -9.78 -14.83
C PHE A 213 -3.27 -8.92 -14.77
N ALA A 214 -3.77 -8.57 -13.59
CA ALA A 214 -5.03 -7.86 -13.41
C ALA A 214 -5.05 -6.45 -14.04
N TRP A 215 -3.89 -5.82 -14.19
CA TRP A 215 -3.75 -4.53 -14.85
C TRP A 215 -3.99 -4.58 -16.37
N ILE A 216 -3.84 -5.75 -17.02
CA ILE A 216 -3.99 -5.87 -18.48
C ILE A 216 -5.46 -5.71 -18.90
N PRO A 217 -6.43 -6.45 -18.33
CA PRO A 217 -7.85 -6.21 -18.62
C PRO A 217 -8.30 -4.80 -18.26
N ALA A 218 -7.79 -4.25 -17.14
CA ALA A 218 -8.10 -2.89 -16.72
C ALA A 218 -7.62 -1.85 -17.75
N LEU A 219 -6.38 -1.98 -18.22
CA LEU A 219 -5.82 -1.11 -19.25
C LEU A 219 -6.62 -1.19 -20.55
N ILE A 220 -6.95 -2.41 -21.01
CA ILE A 220 -7.77 -2.61 -22.22
C ILE A 220 -9.13 -1.93 -22.05
N ALA A 221 -9.80 -2.11 -20.91
CA ALA A 221 -11.08 -1.47 -20.64
C ALA A 221 -10.99 0.06 -20.64
N ILE A 222 -9.94 0.63 -20.07
CA ILE A 222 -9.68 2.08 -20.07
C ILE A 222 -9.41 2.59 -21.49
N VAL A 223 -8.62 1.86 -22.29
CA VAL A 223 -8.36 2.21 -23.69
C VAL A 223 -9.64 2.20 -24.51
N ILE A 224 -10.50 1.19 -24.33
CA ILE A 224 -11.81 1.12 -25.01
C ILE A 224 -12.70 2.30 -24.59
N ALA A 225 -12.77 2.60 -23.29
CA ALA A 225 -13.54 3.75 -22.79
C ALA A 225 -13.02 5.08 -23.38
N THR A 226 -11.70 5.25 -23.40
CA THR A 226 -11.05 6.44 -23.97
C THR A 226 -11.27 6.54 -25.48
N GLY A 227 -11.18 5.43 -26.22
CA GLY A 227 -11.43 5.41 -27.66
C GLY A 227 -12.89 5.70 -28.02
N SER A 228 -13.83 5.25 -27.19
CA SER A 228 -15.28 5.44 -27.41
C SER A 228 -15.74 6.86 -27.10
N GLY A 229 -15.23 7.45 -26.01
CA GLY A 229 -15.54 8.83 -25.62
C GLY A 229 -14.56 9.88 -26.16
N GLY A 230 -13.53 9.47 -26.90
CA GLY A 230 -12.37 10.32 -27.23
C GLY A 230 -12.69 11.54 -28.09
N SER A 231 -13.67 11.44 -28.97
CA SER A 231 -14.14 12.56 -29.82
C SER A 231 -14.68 13.74 -29.02
N HIS A 232 -15.17 13.49 -27.81
CA HIS A 232 -15.76 14.49 -26.93
C HIS A 232 -14.75 15.10 -25.95
N LEU A 233 -13.57 14.49 -25.78
CA LEU A 233 -12.54 15.00 -24.85
C LEU A 233 -11.97 16.37 -25.25
N SER A 234 -12.14 16.80 -26.50
CA SER A 234 -11.75 18.16 -26.94
C SER A 234 -12.76 19.24 -26.53
N GLN A 235 -13.97 18.87 -26.12
CA GLN A 235 -15.08 19.78 -25.81
C GLN A 235 -14.91 20.38 -24.41
N GLN A 236 -13.78 21.03 -24.15
CA GLN A 236 -13.43 21.56 -22.83
C GLN A 236 -14.20 22.85 -22.50
N VAL A 237 -14.64 22.98 -21.25
CA VAL A 237 -15.20 24.24 -20.74
C VAL A 237 -14.10 25.31 -20.69
N PRO A 238 -14.34 26.51 -21.27
CA PRO A 238 -13.39 27.62 -21.17
C PRO A 238 -13.13 27.98 -19.71
N THR A 239 -11.85 28.09 -19.35
CA THR A 239 -11.41 28.41 -18.00
C THR A 239 -10.57 29.69 -18.00
N PRO A 240 -10.66 30.51 -16.93
CA PRO A 240 -9.77 31.65 -16.78
C PRO A 240 -8.31 31.19 -16.62
N PRO A 241 -7.33 32.11 -16.74
CA PRO A 241 -5.93 31.79 -16.49
C PRO A 241 -5.72 31.14 -15.12
N ALA A 242 -4.84 30.13 -15.06
CA ALA A 242 -4.57 29.38 -13.85
C ALA A 242 -4.16 30.30 -12.68
N THR A 243 -4.81 30.10 -11.54
CA THR A 243 -4.44 30.78 -10.30
C THR A 243 -3.48 29.91 -9.50
N ALA A 244 -2.58 30.53 -8.72
CA ALA A 244 -1.71 29.79 -7.81
C ALA A 244 -2.51 28.91 -6.84
N ARG A 245 -3.67 29.39 -6.37
CA ARG A 245 -4.59 28.62 -5.54
C ARG A 245 -5.05 27.34 -6.25
N GLY A 246 -5.54 27.43 -7.49
CA GLY A 246 -5.99 26.25 -8.25
C GLY A 246 -4.87 25.24 -8.46
N VAL A 247 -3.68 25.72 -8.84
CA VAL A 247 -2.47 24.89 -9.04
C VAL A 247 -2.10 24.13 -7.76
N PHE A 248 -2.01 24.82 -6.62
CA PHE A 248 -1.68 24.17 -5.36
C PHE A 248 -2.81 23.26 -4.85
N SER A 249 -4.09 23.61 -5.06
CA SER A 249 -5.21 22.74 -4.68
C SER A 249 -5.17 21.41 -5.41
N LEU A 250 -4.97 21.41 -6.74
CA LEU A 250 -4.80 20.17 -7.50
C LEU A 250 -3.50 19.43 -7.12
N GLY A 251 -2.40 20.17 -6.95
CA GLY A 251 -1.12 19.61 -6.50
C GLY A 251 -1.22 18.88 -5.16
N MET A 252 -1.96 19.44 -4.20
CA MET A 252 -2.21 18.81 -2.90
C MET A 252 -3.15 17.61 -3.01
N ALA A 253 -4.15 17.65 -3.91
CA ALA A 253 -4.97 16.47 -4.20
C ALA A 253 -4.13 15.31 -4.74
N ILE A 254 -3.18 15.58 -5.65
CA ILE A 254 -2.24 14.58 -6.17
C ILE A 254 -1.29 14.07 -5.07
N ALA A 255 -0.78 14.98 -4.24
CA ALA A 255 0.07 14.60 -3.10
C ALA A 255 -0.67 13.71 -2.11
N SER A 256 -1.95 13.97 -1.87
CA SER A 256 -2.80 13.12 -1.01
C SER A 256 -3.03 11.73 -1.60
N TYR A 257 -2.91 11.55 -2.91
CA TYR A 257 -2.99 10.25 -3.57
C TYR A 257 -1.66 9.49 -3.48
N MET A 258 -0.54 10.15 -3.76
CA MET A 258 0.77 9.49 -3.87
C MET A 258 1.49 9.27 -2.53
N ILE A 259 1.47 10.28 -1.64
CA ILE A 259 2.25 10.22 -0.39
C ILE A 259 1.79 9.06 0.50
N PRO A 260 0.49 8.74 0.66
CA PRO A 260 0.04 7.63 1.51
C PRO A 260 0.59 6.25 1.13
N PHE A 261 0.96 6.02 -0.13
CA PHE A 261 1.66 4.80 -0.51
C PHE A 261 2.97 4.60 0.25
N SER A 262 3.52 5.66 0.83
CA SER A 262 4.66 5.62 1.75
C SER A 262 4.38 4.85 3.04
N GLY A 263 3.11 4.67 3.43
CA GLY A 263 2.68 3.90 4.59
C GLY A 263 2.66 2.39 4.37
N LEU A 264 2.79 1.94 3.11
CA LEU A 264 2.81 0.52 2.73
C LEU A 264 3.96 0.17 1.76
N ALA A 265 4.82 1.12 1.41
CA ALA A 265 5.84 0.94 0.37
C ALA A 265 6.81 -0.23 0.63
N SER A 266 7.25 -0.42 1.88
CA SER A 266 8.13 -1.54 2.24
C SER A 266 7.39 -2.87 2.42
N ASP A 267 6.05 -2.87 2.44
CA ASP A 267 5.28 -4.09 2.69
C ASP A 267 5.38 -5.07 1.51
N PHE A 268 5.70 -4.59 0.31
CA PHE A 268 5.87 -5.42 -0.88
C PHE A 268 7.33 -5.72 -1.25
N THR A 269 8.29 -5.11 -0.56
CA THR A 269 9.73 -5.22 -0.92
C THR A 269 10.57 -5.99 0.09
N THR A 270 10.00 -6.39 1.23
CA THR A 270 10.71 -7.10 2.32
C THR A 270 11.32 -8.44 1.92
N TYR A 271 10.71 -9.15 0.97
CA TYR A 271 11.19 -10.45 0.48
C TYR A 271 12.21 -10.34 -0.66
N LEU A 272 12.46 -9.13 -1.17
CA LEU A 272 13.44 -8.91 -2.24
C LEU A 272 14.86 -9.06 -1.70
N ASN A 273 15.74 -9.61 -2.55
CA ASN A 273 17.13 -9.83 -2.18
C ASN A 273 17.86 -8.49 -1.95
N PRO A 274 18.56 -8.33 -0.80
CA PRO A 274 19.25 -7.10 -0.44
C PRO A 274 20.45 -6.77 -1.33
N LYS A 275 20.99 -7.71 -2.11
CA LYS A 275 22.14 -7.49 -3.00
C LYS A 275 21.81 -6.58 -4.20
N PHE A 276 20.53 -6.32 -4.45
CA PHE A 276 20.11 -5.50 -5.59
C PHE A 276 20.48 -4.02 -5.43
N PRO A 277 20.84 -3.32 -6.53
CA PRO A 277 21.04 -1.88 -6.51
C PRO A 277 19.76 -1.11 -6.16
N SER A 278 19.77 -0.40 -5.04
CA SER A 278 18.63 0.39 -4.54
C SER A 278 18.15 1.44 -5.55
N TRP A 279 19.02 2.01 -6.38
CA TRP A 279 18.64 3.01 -7.38
C TRP A 279 17.74 2.42 -8.48
N ARG A 280 17.95 1.16 -8.88
CA ARG A 280 17.07 0.51 -9.86
C ARG A 280 15.70 0.23 -9.25
N LEU A 281 15.67 -0.19 -7.99
CA LEU A 281 14.41 -0.43 -7.27
C LEU A 281 13.62 0.87 -7.11
N PHE A 282 14.32 1.96 -6.80
CA PHE A 282 13.75 3.30 -6.78
C PHE A 282 13.14 3.69 -8.14
N LEU A 283 13.86 3.50 -9.25
CA LEU A 283 13.34 3.79 -10.59
C LEU A 283 12.11 2.93 -10.94
N TYR A 284 12.12 1.64 -10.59
CA TYR A 284 10.94 0.78 -10.76
C TYR A 284 9.74 1.27 -9.93
N GLY A 285 9.98 1.75 -8.71
CA GLY A 285 8.95 2.33 -7.86
C GLY A 285 8.36 3.61 -8.46
N VAL A 286 9.22 4.56 -8.84
CA VAL A 286 8.79 5.82 -9.48
C VAL A 286 8.02 5.50 -10.77
N ALA A 287 8.58 4.69 -11.66
CA ALA A 287 7.93 4.34 -12.92
C ALA A 287 6.59 3.62 -12.69
N GLY A 288 6.51 2.69 -11.73
CA GLY A 288 5.29 1.94 -11.44
C GLY A 288 4.18 2.80 -10.87
N LEU A 289 4.52 3.87 -10.14
CA LEU A 289 3.57 4.85 -9.63
C LEU A 289 3.18 5.88 -10.71
N THR A 290 4.13 6.40 -11.48
CA THR A 290 3.86 7.55 -12.36
C THR A 290 3.34 7.15 -13.74
N LEU A 291 3.85 6.06 -14.33
CA LEU A 291 3.45 5.64 -15.69
C LEU A 291 1.95 5.35 -15.83
N PRO A 292 1.28 4.65 -14.90
CA PRO A 292 -0.18 4.53 -14.97
C PRO A 292 -0.89 5.79 -14.48
N THR A 293 -0.47 6.40 -13.37
CA THR A 293 -1.27 7.43 -12.73
C THR A 293 -1.31 8.75 -13.50
N VAL A 294 -0.20 9.18 -14.12
CA VAL A 294 -0.16 10.43 -14.88
C VAL A 294 -1.16 10.43 -16.05
N PRO A 295 -1.11 9.48 -17.01
CA PRO A 295 -2.06 9.49 -18.11
C PRO A 295 -3.52 9.29 -17.65
N LEU A 296 -3.76 8.49 -16.60
CA LEU A 296 -5.11 8.28 -16.08
C LEU A 296 -5.68 9.51 -15.38
N MET A 297 -4.88 10.24 -14.61
CA MET A 297 -5.31 11.51 -14.02
C MET A 297 -5.51 12.58 -15.11
N VAL A 298 -4.66 12.63 -16.14
CA VAL A 298 -4.84 13.55 -17.28
C VAL A 298 -6.14 13.22 -18.03
N LEU A 299 -6.42 11.93 -18.26
CA LEU A 299 -7.69 11.46 -18.81
C LEU A 299 -8.86 11.90 -17.94
N GLY A 300 -8.75 11.76 -16.61
CA GLY A 300 -9.74 12.26 -15.66
C GLY A 300 -9.99 13.76 -15.76
N ALA A 301 -8.94 14.56 -15.91
CA ALA A 301 -9.06 16.01 -16.11
C ALA A 301 -9.75 16.34 -17.44
N ALA A 302 -9.43 15.60 -18.51
CA ALA A 302 -10.08 15.76 -19.81
C ALA A 302 -11.57 15.39 -19.77
N ILE A 303 -11.92 14.29 -19.10
CA ILE A 303 -13.30 13.88 -18.88
C ILE A 303 -14.03 14.96 -18.08
N GLY A 304 -13.50 15.33 -16.90
CA GLY A 304 -14.12 16.30 -16.00
C GLY A 304 -14.35 17.66 -16.66
N GLY A 305 -13.42 18.10 -17.52
CA GLY A 305 -13.51 19.40 -18.20
C GLY A 305 -14.48 19.41 -19.37
N ALA A 306 -14.94 18.25 -19.84
CA ALA A 306 -15.89 18.12 -20.94
C ALA A 306 -17.32 17.75 -20.50
N ILE A 307 -17.54 17.36 -19.24
CA ILE A 307 -18.85 16.92 -18.72
C ILE A 307 -19.97 17.92 -19.10
N ALA A 308 -19.80 19.21 -18.77
CA ALA A 308 -20.84 20.23 -18.98
C ALA A 308 -21.13 20.56 -20.45
N ASN A 309 -20.24 20.18 -21.38
CA ASN A 309 -20.45 20.39 -22.81
C ASN A 309 -21.02 19.15 -23.51
N VAL A 310 -21.11 18.01 -22.82
CA VAL A 310 -21.58 16.74 -23.37
C VAL A 310 -22.79 16.28 -22.58
N ALA A 311 -24.00 16.55 -23.09
CA ALA A 311 -25.25 16.30 -22.38
C ALA A 311 -25.39 14.86 -21.84
N ALA A 312 -24.91 13.85 -22.58
CA ALA A 312 -24.93 12.46 -22.11
C ALA A 312 -24.02 12.22 -20.89
N TRP A 313 -22.86 12.91 -20.81
CA TRP A 313 -21.93 12.80 -19.70
C TRP A 313 -22.45 13.57 -18.49
N GLU A 314 -23.04 14.74 -18.71
CA GLU A 314 -23.71 15.52 -17.66
C GLU A 314 -24.86 14.72 -17.01
N GLN A 315 -25.76 14.15 -17.81
CA GLN A 315 -26.84 13.28 -17.31
C GLN A 315 -26.30 12.05 -16.57
N GLY A 316 -25.24 11.43 -17.09
CA GLY A 316 -24.55 10.33 -16.41
C GLY A 316 -23.97 10.75 -15.06
N TYR A 317 -23.35 11.93 -15.01
CA TYR A 317 -22.77 12.51 -13.81
C TYR A 317 -23.82 12.80 -12.74
N GLU A 318 -24.97 13.37 -13.11
CA GLU A 318 -26.07 13.62 -12.20
C GLU A 318 -26.66 12.32 -11.62
N LYS A 319 -26.79 11.27 -12.45
CA LYS A 319 -27.38 10.00 -12.02
C LYS A 319 -26.46 9.17 -11.13
N ASN A 320 -25.18 9.03 -11.50
CA ASN A 320 -24.25 8.08 -10.86
C ASN A 320 -22.81 8.63 -10.71
N SER A 321 -22.63 9.95 -10.76
CA SER A 321 -21.31 10.60 -10.67
C SER A 321 -20.30 9.99 -11.64
N VAL A 322 -19.12 9.58 -11.16
CA VAL A 322 -18.03 9.06 -11.99
C VAL A 322 -18.45 7.81 -12.77
N GLY A 323 -19.17 6.89 -12.12
CA GLY A 323 -19.61 5.65 -12.77
C GLY A 323 -20.60 5.88 -13.91
N GLY A 324 -21.46 6.90 -13.78
CA GLY A 324 -22.39 7.30 -14.83
C GLY A 324 -21.70 7.96 -16.02
N VAL A 325 -20.68 8.79 -15.79
CA VAL A 325 -19.86 9.36 -16.88
C VAL A 325 -19.14 8.27 -17.67
N LEU A 326 -18.50 7.32 -16.98
CA LEU A 326 -17.81 6.20 -17.63
C LEU A 326 -18.78 5.31 -18.43
N ALA A 327 -20.00 5.09 -17.91
CA ALA A 327 -21.04 4.37 -18.64
C ALA A 327 -21.51 5.15 -19.89
N ALA A 328 -21.70 6.47 -19.78
CA ALA A 328 -22.09 7.33 -20.88
C ALA A 328 -21.01 7.37 -22.00
N MET A 329 -19.72 7.40 -21.63
CA MET A 329 -18.62 7.30 -22.59
C MET A 329 -18.63 5.99 -23.40
N LEU A 330 -19.13 4.90 -22.80
CA LEU A 330 -19.20 3.58 -23.40
C LEU A 330 -20.56 3.27 -24.05
N GLN A 331 -21.53 4.17 -23.95
CA GLN A 331 -22.85 4.02 -24.56
C GLN A 331 -22.82 3.76 -26.08
N PRO A 332 -21.95 4.41 -26.90
CA PRO A 332 -21.89 4.17 -28.34
C PRO A 332 -21.53 2.72 -28.72
N VAL A 333 -20.90 1.99 -27.80
CA VAL A 333 -20.46 0.59 -27.98
C VAL A 333 -21.59 -0.41 -27.69
N GLY A 334 -22.74 0.07 -27.21
CA GLY A 334 -23.92 -0.76 -26.93
C GLY A 334 -23.67 -1.79 -25.82
N GLY A 335 -24.14 -3.03 -26.02
CA GLY A 335 -24.07 -4.09 -25.00
C GLY A 335 -22.65 -4.43 -24.53
N PHE A 336 -21.66 -4.34 -25.42
CA PHE A 336 -20.26 -4.56 -25.04
C PHE A 336 -19.72 -3.44 -24.15
N GLY A 337 -20.22 -2.20 -24.30
CA GLY A 337 -19.90 -1.09 -23.40
C GLY A 337 -20.27 -1.38 -21.95
N LYS A 338 -21.44 -2.00 -21.70
CA LYS A 338 -21.86 -2.43 -20.35
C LYS A 338 -20.88 -3.43 -19.75
N PHE A 339 -20.41 -4.39 -20.54
CA PHE A 339 -19.39 -5.36 -20.10
C PHE A 339 -18.07 -4.67 -19.74
N VAL A 340 -17.63 -3.69 -20.54
CA VAL A 340 -16.41 -2.91 -20.26
C VAL A 340 -16.54 -2.12 -18.94
N VAL A 341 -17.71 -1.54 -18.65
CA VAL A 341 -17.95 -0.87 -17.35
C VAL A 341 -17.84 -1.85 -16.18
N VAL A 342 -18.32 -3.09 -16.32
CA VAL A 342 -18.10 -4.14 -15.30
C VAL A 342 -16.61 -4.37 -15.08
N LEU A 343 -15.83 -4.51 -16.16
CA LEU A 343 -14.37 -4.68 -16.05
C LEU A 343 -13.69 -3.47 -15.38
N LEU A 344 -14.13 -2.25 -15.69
CA LEU A 344 -13.65 -1.04 -15.03
C LEU A 344 -13.96 -1.06 -13.53
N SER A 345 -15.16 -1.49 -13.14
CA SER A 345 -15.53 -1.64 -11.73
C SER A 345 -14.67 -2.70 -11.03
N LEU A 346 -14.46 -3.85 -11.67
CA LEU A 346 -13.64 -4.94 -11.13
C LEU A 346 -12.14 -4.59 -11.07
N SER A 347 -11.65 -3.64 -11.88
CA SER A 347 -10.25 -3.20 -11.85
C SER A 347 -9.82 -2.64 -10.48
N LEU A 348 -10.78 -2.11 -9.72
CA LEU A 348 -10.56 -1.56 -8.39
C LEU A 348 -10.23 -2.63 -7.34
N LEU A 349 -10.60 -3.89 -7.60
CA LEU A 349 -10.37 -5.00 -6.69
C LEU A 349 -8.88 -5.27 -6.46
N GLY A 350 -8.03 -5.03 -7.47
CA GLY A 350 -6.58 -5.18 -7.31
C GLY A 350 -5.98 -4.20 -6.32
N ASN A 351 -6.36 -2.92 -6.44
CA ASN A 351 -5.96 -1.92 -5.46
C ASN A 351 -6.48 -2.24 -4.06
N ASN A 352 -7.74 -2.68 -3.95
CA ASN A 352 -8.33 -3.05 -2.65
C ASN A 352 -7.65 -4.25 -2.03
N ALA A 353 -7.30 -5.27 -2.81
CA ALA A 353 -6.65 -6.47 -2.28
C ALA A 353 -5.26 -6.16 -1.71
N ALA A 354 -4.43 -5.40 -2.44
CA ALA A 354 -3.12 -4.94 -1.97
C ALA A 354 -3.22 -4.04 -0.73
N THR A 355 -4.23 -3.16 -0.71
CA THR A 355 -4.48 -2.27 0.43
C THR A 355 -4.96 -3.05 1.65
N MET A 356 -5.87 -4.02 1.47
CA MET A 356 -6.37 -4.89 2.53
C MET A 356 -5.24 -5.73 3.15
N TYR A 357 -4.35 -6.25 2.31
CA TYR A 357 -3.13 -6.93 2.77
C TYR A 357 -2.35 -6.05 3.76
N SER A 358 -2.10 -4.79 3.40
CA SER A 358 -1.37 -3.83 4.24
C SER A 358 -2.14 -3.46 5.51
N ILE A 359 -3.47 -3.32 5.43
CA ILE A 359 -4.35 -3.08 6.59
C ILE A 359 -4.19 -4.20 7.63
N THR A 360 -4.21 -5.47 7.22
CA THR A 360 -4.06 -6.60 8.16
C THR A 360 -2.72 -6.57 8.89
N LEU A 361 -1.63 -6.15 8.22
CA LEU A 361 -0.33 -5.97 8.85
C LEU A 361 -0.33 -4.80 9.83
N ASN A 362 -0.98 -3.69 9.47
CA ASN A 362 -1.06 -2.50 10.33
C ASN A 362 -1.79 -2.78 11.66
N PHE A 363 -2.88 -3.56 11.63
CA PHE A 363 -3.56 -3.99 12.86
C PHE A 363 -2.64 -4.77 13.80
N GLN A 364 -1.79 -5.64 13.26
CA GLN A 364 -0.79 -6.38 14.04
C GLN A 364 0.29 -5.49 14.66
N VAL A 365 0.55 -4.31 14.09
CA VAL A 365 1.50 -3.34 14.67
C VAL A 365 0.92 -2.63 15.89
N LEU A 366 -0.41 -2.48 15.97
CA LEU A 366 -1.10 -1.64 16.95
C LEU A 366 -0.98 -2.15 18.39
N ALA A 367 -1.13 -3.47 18.58
CA ALA A 367 -1.01 -4.10 19.88
C ALA A 367 -0.34 -5.49 19.77
N PRO A 368 0.56 -5.87 20.69
CA PRO A 368 1.22 -7.17 20.69
C PRO A 368 0.24 -8.36 20.66
N GLN A 369 -0.90 -8.23 21.32
CA GLN A 369 -1.95 -9.25 21.40
C GLN A 369 -2.59 -9.54 20.03
N LEU A 370 -2.58 -8.56 19.13
CA LEU A 370 -3.15 -8.68 17.78
C LEU A 370 -2.27 -9.52 16.84
N LEU A 371 -1.03 -9.83 17.23
CA LEU A 371 -0.15 -10.74 16.47
C LEU A 371 -0.71 -12.16 16.41
N SER A 372 -1.39 -12.60 17.47
CA SER A 372 -1.98 -13.94 17.57
C SER A 372 -3.30 -14.08 16.82
N VAL A 373 -3.90 -12.96 16.38
CA VAL A 373 -5.18 -12.97 15.68
C VAL A 373 -4.95 -13.29 14.19
N PRO A 374 -5.68 -14.25 13.61
CA PRO A 374 -5.57 -14.56 12.20
C PRO A 374 -5.91 -13.35 11.31
N ARG A 375 -5.11 -13.13 10.25
CA ARG A 375 -5.22 -11.95 9.38
C ARG A 375 -6.61 -11.74 8.78
N TYR A 376 -7.32 -12.83 8.46
CA TYR A 376 -8.66 -12.78 7.87
C TYR A 376 -9.69 -12.10 8.78
N VAL A 377 -9.49 -12.13 10.10
CA VAL A 377 -10.38 -11.45 11.06
C VAL A 377 -10.32 -9.94 10.86
N PHE A 378 -9.13 -9.38 10.64
CA PHE A 378 -8.95 -7.95 10.39
C PHE A 378 -9.61 -7.52 9.07
N SER A 379 -9.50 -8.33 8.02
CA SER A 379 -10.22 -8.09 6.76
C SER A 379 -11.74 -8.07 6.95
N LEU A 380 -12.26 -8.93 7.81
CA LEU A 380 -13.70 -9.02 8.12
C LEU A 380 -14.18 -7.78 8.90
N VAL A 381 -13.44 -7.39 9.94
CA VAL A 381 -13.73 -6.19 10.74
C VAL A 381 -13.69 -4.94 9.88
N ILE A 382 -12.66 -4.78 9.05
CA ILE A 382 -12.54 -3.58 8.23
C ILE A 382 -13.60 -3.54 7.13
N THR A 383 -13.98 -4.69 6.55
CA THR A 383 -15.07 -4.74 5.57
C THR A 383 -16.41 -4.36 6.21
N ALA A 384 -16.66 -4.81 7.44
CA ALA A 384 -17.86 -4.45 8.20
C ALA A 384 -17.96 -2.94 8.51
N ILE A 385 -16.82 -2.26 8.66
CA ILE A 385 -16.76 -0.79 8.82
C ILE A 385 -16.87 -0.10 7.46
N LEU A 386 -16.19 -0.62 6.45
CA LEU A 386 -16.05 -0.02 5.13
C LEU A 386 -17.39 0.06 4.40
N ILE A 387 -18.25 -0.95 4.47
CA ILE A 387 -19.52 -0.96 3.72
C ILE A 387 -20.46 0.18 4.20
N PRO A 388 -20.79 0.32 5.49
CA PRO A 388 -21.62 1.42 5.97
C PRO A 388 -21.02 2.81 5.70
N VAL A 389 -19.70 2.95 5.87
CA VAL A 389 -19.01 4.23 5.61
C VAL A 389 -19.07 4.57 4.11
N SER A 390 -18.93 3.58 3.23
CA SER A 390 -19.06 3.77 1.78
C SER A 390 -20.45 4.19 1.37
N ILE A 391 -21.50 3.59 1.96
CA ILE A 391 -22.88 3.98 1.70
C ILE A 391 -23.11 5.45 2.08
N LYS A 392 -22.61 5.89 3.24
CA LYS A 392 -22.71 7.29 3.65
C LYS A 392 -21.89 8.22 2.74
N ALA A 393 -20.67 7.82 2.40
CA ALA A 393 -19.79 8.62 1.54
C ALA A 393 -20.34 8.76 0.11
N ALA A 394 -21.12 7.78 -0.37
CA ALA A 394 -21.72 7.82 -1.70
C ALA A 394 -22.80 8.90 -1.86
N ALA A 395 -23.43 9.35 -0.77
CA ALA A 395 -24.44 10.41 -0.82
C ALA A 395 -23.85 11.75 -1.29
N ASP A 396 -22.70 12.13 -0.72
CA ASP A 396 -21.96 13.36 -1.06
C ASP A 396 -20.52 13.00 -1.46
N PHE A 397 -20.38 12.27 -2.57
CA PHE A 397 -19.10 11.63 -2.94
C PHE A 397 -17.93 12.61 -3.07
N PHE A 398 -18.08 13.68 -3.85
CA PHE A 398 -16.99 14.64 -4.08
C PHE A 398 -16.66 15.46 -2.84
N LEU A 399 -17.65 15.83 -2.03
CA LEU A 399 -17.41 16.51 -0.75
C LEU A 399 -16.67 15.60 0.22
N SER A 400 -17.10 14.34 0.33
CA SER A 400 -16.44 13.32 1.14
C SER A 400 -15.00 13.09 0.68
N LEU A 401 -14.78 13.01 -0.64
CA LEU A 401 -13.46 12.88 -1.26
C LEU A 401 -12.56 14.08 -0.94
N GLN A 402 -13.04 15.32 -1.07
CA GLN A 402 -12.26 16.53 -0.76
C GLN A 402 -11.88 16.63 0.73
N ASN A 403 -12.81 16.31 1.62
CA ASN A 403 -12.54 16.26 3.06
C ASN A 403 -11.50 15.19 3.41
N PHE A 404 -11.61 14.02 2.78
CA PHE A 404 -10.65 12.92 2.92
C PHE A 404 -9.25 13.30 2.44
N ILE A 405 -9.14 13.88 1.23
CA ILE A 405 -7.90 14.40 0.64
C ILE A 405 -7.20 15.36 1.60
N SER A 406 -7.97 16.31 2.14
CA SER A 406 -7.46 17.36 3.03
C SER A 406 -6.85 16.75 4.29
N LEU A 407 -7.56 15.83 4.95
CA LEU A 407 -7.09 15.19 6.19
C LEU A 407 -5.80 14.39 5.97
N ILE A 408 -5.73 13.63 4.88
CA ILE A 408 -4.62 12.71 4.59
C ILE A 408 -3.35 13.44 4.22
N ALA A 409 -3.47 14.50 3.42
CA ALA A 409 -2.34 15.27 2.97
C ALA A 409 -1.51 15.79 4.15
N TYR A 410 -2.16 16.33 5.19
CA TYR A 410 -1.48 16.90 6.36
C TYR A 410 -0.69 15.85 7.15
N TRP A 411 -1.33 14.76 7.57
CA TRP A 411 -0.66 13.80 8.44
C TRP A 411 0.40 12.97 7.69
N SER A 412 0.11 12.60 6.43
CA SER A 412 1.01 11.76 5.62
C SER A 412 2.30 12.50 5.29
N ALA A 413 2.21 13.80 4.98
CA ALA A 413 3.38 14.64 4.78
C ALA A 413 4.25 14.75 6.04
N ALA A 414 3.63 14.99 7.21
CA ALA A 414 4.34 15.04 8.48
C ALA A 414 5.01 13.69 8.83
N PHE A 415 4.29 12.58 8.62
CA PHE A 415 4.80 11.23 8.85
C PHE A 415 6.04 10.94 7.99
N VAL A 416 5.95 11.21 6.68
CA VAL A 416 7.06 11.03 5.75
C VAL A 416 8.25 11.91 6.13
N ALA A 417 8.02 13.18 6.46
CA ALA A 417 9.09 14.10 6.83
C ALA A 417 9.90 13.57 8.03
N VAL A 418 9.21 12.99 9.03
CA VAL A 418 9.86 12.35 10.17
C VAL A 418 10.70 11.15 9.75
N LEU A 419 10.15 10.24 8.94
CA LEU A 419 10.86 9.03 8.52
C LEU A 419 12.10 9.35 7.67
N ILE A 420 11.96 10.28 6.71
CA ILE A 420 13.08 10.72 5.88
C ILE A 420 14.14 11.40 6.74
N THR A 421 13.75 12.28 7.66
CA THR A 421 14.70 12.95 8.57
C THR A 421 15.43 11.94 9.45
N GLU A 422 14.72 10.95 10.00
CA GLU A 422 15.34 9.88 10.78
C GLU A 422 16.38 9.11 9.96
N HIS A 423 16.02 8.69 8.76
CA HIS A 423 16.88 7.87 7.94
C HIS A 423 18.08 8.65 7.36
N VAL A 424 17.83 9.86 6.83
CA VAL A 424 18.85 10.66 6.13
C VAL A 424 19.73 11.44 7.11
N VAL A 425 19.14 12.13 8.10
CA VAL A 425 19.88 13.02 9.00
C VAL A 425 20.46 12.25 10.18
N PHE A 426 19.63 11.52 10.93
CA PHE A 426 20.07 10.86 12.16
C PHE A 426 20.84 9.56 11.88
N ARG A 427 20.37 8.75 10.93
CA ARG A 427 21.01 7.47 10.58
C ARG A 427 22.04 7.57 9.45
N ARG A 428 22.17 8.75 8.82
CA ARG A 428 23.13 9.04 7.75
C ARG A 428 23.04 8.04 6.59
N ARG A 429 21.82 7.62 6.22
CA ARG A 429 21.54 6.64 5.16
C ARG A 429 22.15 5.24 5.39
N ARG A 430 22.48 4.89 6.65
CA ARG A 430 23.05 3.58 7.01
C ARG A 430 21.95 2.60 7.42
N PHE A 431 21.76 1.56 6.61
CA PHE A 431 20.76 0.51 6.84
C PHE A 431 21.10 -0.41 8.02
N ASP A 432 22.37 -0.55 8.36
CA ASP A 432 22.83 -1.43 9.45
C ASP A 432 22.47 -0.89 10.85
N THR A 433 22.00 0.36 10.92
CA THR A 433 21.59 0.99 12.19
C THR A 433 20.21 0.51 12.67
N TYR A 434 19.47 -0.23 11.84
CA TYR A 434 18.17 -0.79 12.19
C TYR A 434 18.37 -2.14 12.90
N ASP A 435 18.50 -2.11 14.22
CA ASP A 435 18.65 -3.34 15.02
C ASP A 435 17.38 -4.20 14.96
N HIS A 436 17.47 -5.35 14.30
CA HIS A 436 16.38 -6.31 14.20
C HIS A 436 15.94 -6.87 15.54
N ALA A 437 16.82 -6.94 16.56
CA ALA A 437 16.43 -7.43 17.88
C ALA A 437 15.64 -6.38 18.67
N ALA A 438 15.87 -5.09 18.41
CA ALA A 438 15.20 -3.99 19.10
C ALA A 438 13.77 -3.71 18.61
N TRP A 439 13.33 -4.29 17.48
CA TRP A 439 12.06 -3.96 16.81
C TRP A 439 10.80 -4.07 17.71
N ASN A 440 10.87 -4.93 18.74
CA ASN A 440 9.78 -5.19 19.69
C ASN A 440 10.16 -4.86 21.14
N SER A 441 11.25 -4.13 21.40
CA SER A 441 11.72 -3.81 22.76
C SER A 441 11.54 -2.33 23.08
N ALA A 442 10.67 -2.01 24.04
CA ALA A 442 10.39 -0.63 24.45
C ALA A 442 11.62 0.11 24.98
N SER A 443 12.53 -0.59 25.66
CA SER A 443 13.75 -0.04 26.26
C SER A 443 14.85 0.28 25.25
N ARG A 444 14.87 -0.41 24.10
CA ARG A 444 15.88 -0.23 23.04
C ARG A 444 15.42 0.72 21.93
N LEU A 445 14.11 0.99 21.85
CA LEU A 445 13.55 1.98 20.94
C LEU A 445 13.52 3.37 21.60
N PRO A 446 13.61 4.45 20.80
CA PRO A 446 13.56 5.80 21.35
C PRO A 446 12.29 6.01 22.16
N TRP A 447 12.41 6.55 23.38
CA TRP A 447 11.27 7.07 24.11
C TRP A 447 10.74 8.29 23.35
N GLY A 448 9.61 8.11 22.67
CA GLY A 448 9.09 9.05 21.69
C GLY A 448 8.90 10.50 22.19
N ARG A 449 8.85 10.75 23.51
CA ARG A 449 8.77 12.09 24.10
C ARG A 449 9.97 13.00 23.74
N ARG A 450 11.20 12.46 23.68
CA ARG A 450 12.42 13.27 23.39
C ARG A 450 12.55 13.70 21.92
N ARG A 451 11.88 12.99 20.99
CA ARG A 451 11.86 13.32 19.55
C ARG A 451 10.57 14.02 19.13
N LEU A 452 9.42 13.65 19.69
CA LEU A 452 8.16 14.37 19.46
C LEU A 452 8.23 15.81 20.00
N GLY A 453 8.90 16.04 21.14
CA GLY A 453 9.14 17.41 21.63
C GLY A 453 10.01 18.25 20.71
N ARG A 454 10.99 17.65 20.01
CA ARG A 454 11.77 18.34 18.98
C ARG A 454 10.97 18.55 17.69
N LEU A 455 10.11 17.61 17.33
CA LEU A 455 9.24 17.70 16.16
C LEU A 455 8.15 18.77 16.34
N CYS A 456 7.51 18.84 17.50
CA CYS A 456 6.58 19.91 17.84
C CYS A 456 7.30 21.27 17.88
N ALA A 457 8.53 21.34 18.42
CA ALA A 457 9.33 22.56 18.37
C ALA A 457 9.71 22.96 16.94
N GLN A 458 9.97 22.00 16.04
CA GLN A 458 10.33 22.25 14.64
C GLN A 458 9.12 22.62 13.76
N LEU A 459 7.94 22.07 14.04
CA LEU A 459 6.68 22.38 13.35
C LEU A 459 6.06 23.71 13.84
N CYS A 460 6.28 24.08 15.11
CA CYS A 460 5.83 25.35 15.67
C CYS A 460 6.82 26.51 15.44
N PHE A 461 8.13 26.24 15.30
CA PHE A 461 9.14 27.24 15.01
C PHE A 461 9.95 26.85 13.79
N GLY A 462 9.53 27.32 12.61
CA GLY A 462 10.45 27.53 11.50
C GLY A 462 11.60 28.39 12.01
N ARG A 463 12.83 27.88 11.98
CA ARG A 463 13.99 28.62 12.50
C ARG A 463 14.14 29.95 11.76
N PRO A 464 14.28 31.09 12.45
CA PRO A 464 14.91 32.25 11.85
C PRO A 464 16.39 31.91 11.61
N GLU A 465 16.88 32.23 10.41
CA GLU A 465 18.27 32.13 10.04
C GLU A 465 19.13 32.89 11.07
N ARG A 466 20.17 32.25 11.61
CA ARG A 466 21.24 32.98 12.28
C ARG A 466 22.09 33.62 11.16
N GLY A 467 21.87 34.92 10.94
CA GLY A 467 22.75 35.75 10.12
C GLY A 467 24.16 35.86 10.73
N PRO A 468 25.18 36.21 9.90
CA PRO A 468 26.58 36.16 10.27
C PRO A 468 26.97 37.28 11.23
N GLY A 469 28.06 37.06 11.95
CA GLY A 469 28.49 37.84 13.11
C GLY A 469 28.64 39.34 12.88
N VAL A 470 28.31 40.10 13.93
CA VAL A 470 28.74 41.47 14.12
C VAL A 470 29.66 41.50 15.33
N VAL A 471 30.93 41.76 15.04
CA VAL A 471 31.95 42.20 15.98
C VAL A 471 31.56 43.61 16.43
N HIS A 472 31.33 43.82 17.73
CA HIS A 472 31.33 45.18 18.29
C HIS A 472 32.63 45.41 19.04
N GLY A 473 33.49 46.20 18.40
CA GLY A 473 34.53 46.97 19.06
C GLY A 473 33.93 48.08 19.92
N ALA A 474 34.78 48.55 20.83
CA ALA A 474 34.58 49.55 21.86
C ALA A 474 33.79 50.80 21.44
N ASP A 475 33.04 51.37 22.40
CA ASP A 475 33.37 52.71 22.90
C ASP A 475 32.84 52.94 24.31
N ARG A 476 33.63 53.71 25.06
CA ARG A 476 33.44 54.19 26.43
C ARG A 476 32.28 55.20 26.50
N GLU A 477 31.56 55.25 27.63
CA GLU A 477 31.47 56.43 28.51
C GLU A 477 30.56 56.16 29.74
N ASP A 478 31.01 56.68 30.89
CA ASP A 478 30.32 57.02 32.14
C ASP A 478 29.56 55.99 33.00
N ASN A 479 30.22 55.52 34.06
CA ASN A 479 29.91 55.94 35.45
C ASN A 479 30.78 55.19 36.47
N GLY A 480 31.52 55.93 37.32
CA GLY A 480 32.18 55.43 38.53
C GLY A 480 33.67 55.71 38.61
#